data_AF-A0A517RA25-F1
#
_entry.id   AF-A0A517RA25-F1
#
_cell.length_a   1.000
_cell.length_b   1.000
_cell.length_c   1.000
_cell.angle_alpha   90.00
_cell.angle_beta   90.00
_cell.angle_gamma   90.00
#
_symmetry.space_group_name_H-M   'P 1'
#
loop_
_entity.id
_entity.type
_entity.pdbx_description
1 polymer ?
#
loop_
_entity_poly.entity_id
_entity_poly.type
_entity_poly.pdbx_seq_one_letter_code
_entity_poly.pdbx_strand_id
1 'polypeptide(L)'
;MSEEKSHLREIIRHMKNSKIVKRIVILALMGLTILLFFLLLSISHLKQSHLVIDSKYKKELDALATIGAGWTNEPTQNSMLERDRLHTLFSSSDFYYVGWSYDRNHAGRSLKGLPSESVQSYRFIYSENDKGDRLYYAKSSDGVRLYYYRIHLPDAKVAKYFTVMIRRDRVKK
;
A
#
# COMPACT_ATOMS: atom_id res chain seq x y z
N MET A 1 -47.84 10.87 20.48
CA MET A 1 -46.77 9.85 20.55
C MET A 1 -47.19 8.44 20.07
N SER A 2 -48.47 8.05 20.15
CA SER A 2 -48.98 6.76 19.65
C SER A 2 -49.19 6.73 18.12
N GLU A 3 -49.81 7.77 17.56
CA GLU A 3 -50.13 7.86 16.12
C GLU A 3 -48.89 7.91 15.22
N GLU A 4 -47.86 8.65 15.62
CA GLU A 4 -46.61 8.78 14.87
C GLU A 4 -45.89 7.42 14.71
N LYS A 5 -45.93 6.58 15.74
CA LYS A 5 -45.44 5.20 15.70
C LYS A 5 -46.31 4.27 14.85
N SER A 6 -47.60 4.57 14.70
CA SER A 6 -48.50 3.81 13.82
C SER A 6 -48.21 4.13 12.35
N HIS A 7 -48.08 5.41 12.04
CA HIS A 7 -47.81 5.89 10.67
C HIS A 7 -46.45 5.42 10.14
N LEU A 8 -45.41 5.47 10.98
CA LEU A 8 -44.09 4.91 10.64
C LEU A 8 -44.14 3.41 10.32
N ARG A 9 -44.94 2.62 11.05
CA ARG A 9 -45.09 1.18 10.77
C ARG A 9 -45.78 0.92 9.44
N GLU A 10 -46.76 1.75 9.09
CA GLU A 10 -47.50 1.62 7.84
C GLU A 10 -46.65 1.97 6.62
N ILE A 11 -45.84 3.04 6.71
CA ILE A 11 -44.85 3.41 5.69
C ILE A 11 -43.82 2.28 5.50
N ILE A 12 -43.29 1.71 6.58
CA ILE A 12 -42.36 0.57 6.54
C ILE A 12 -43.02 -0.66 5.89
N ARG A 13 -44.30 -0.92 6.20
CA ARG A 13 -45.06 -2.04 5.61
C ARG A 13 -45.24 -1.86 4.10
N HIS A 14 -45.57 -0.65 3.64
CA HIS A 14 -45.67 -0.33 2.23
C HIS A 14 -44.31 -0.42 1.51
N MET A 15 -43.24 0.08 2.13
CA MET A 15 -41.88 -0.04 1.59
C MET A 15 -41.46 -1.52 1.45
N LYS A 16 -41.76 -2.36 2.45
CA LYS A 16 -41.39 -3.79 2.44
C LYS A 16 -42.11 -4.58 1.34
N ASN A 17 -43.33 -4.19 0.99
CA ASN A 17 -44.12 -4.85 -0.05
C ASN A 17 -43.95 -4.25 -1.46
N SER A 18 -43.34 -3.06 -1.57
CA SER A 18 -43.10 -2.41 -2.86
C SER A 18 -42.12 -3.22 -3.73
N LYS A 19 -42.57 -3.59 -4.94
CA LYS A 19 -41.72 -4.23 -5.95
C LYS A 19 -40.54 -3.33 -6.36
N ILE A 20 -40.72 -2.01 -6.35
CA ILE A 20 -39.67 -1.03 -6.69
C ILE A 20 -38.57 -1.05 -5.62
N VAL A 21 -38.95 -1.00 -4.34
CA VAL A 21 -37.99 -1.05 -3.23
C VAL A 21 -37.20 -2.37 -3.27
N LYS A 22 -37.86 -3.50 -3.51
CA LYS A 22 -37.18 -4.80 -3.67
C LYS A 22 -36.14 -4.79 -4.80
N ARG A 23 -36.46 -4.21 -5.96
CA ARG A 23 -35.52 -4.08 -7.09
C ARG A 23 -34.31 -3.22 -6.74
N ILE A 24 -34.53 -2.08 -6.08
CA ILE A 24 -33.44 -1.19 -5.63
C ILE A 24 -32.51 -1.93 -4.66
N VAL A 25 -33.07 -2.64 -3.69
CA VAL A 25 -32.29 -3.43 -2.72
C VAL A 25 -31.48 -4.52 -3.42
N ILE A 26 -32.07 -5.24 -4.39
CA ILE A 26 -31.34 -6.27 -5.16
C ILE A 26 -30.17 -5.65 -5.94
N LEU A 27 -30.40 -4.52 -6.63
CA LEU A 27 -29.34 -3.84 -7.38
C LEU A 27 -28.21 -3.34 -6.46
N ALA A 28 -28.56 -2.79 -5.29
CA ALA A 28 -27.56 -2.36 -4.31
C ALA A 28 -26.73 -3.53 -3.78
N LEU A 29 -27.37 -4.67 -3.50
CA LEU A 29 -26.68 -5.89 -3.08
C LEU A 29 -25.76 -6.43 -4.19
N MET A 30 -26.21 -6.45 -5.44
CA MET A 30 -25.37 -6.84 -6.59
C MET A 30 -24.17 -5.90 -6.76
N GLY A 31 -24.37 -4.59 -6.63
CA GLY A 31 -23.28 -3.62 -6.68
C GLY A 31 -22.25 -3.86 -5.58
N LEU A 32 -22.71 -4.12 -4.36
CA LEU A 32 -21.84 -4.43 -3.22
C LEU A 32 -21.06 -5.74 -3.42
N THR A 33 -21.69 -6.81 -3.92
CA THR A 33 -21.00 -8.09 -4.16
C THR A 33 -19.94 -7.96 -5.25
N ILE A 34 -20.22 -7.22 -6.32
CA ILE A 34 -19.23 -6.94 -7.37
C ILE A 34 -18.04 -6.15 -6.80
N LEU A 35 -18.30 -5.12 -5.99
CA LEU A 35 -17.24 -4.33 -5.36
C LEU A 35 -16.35 -5.20 -4.45
N LEU A 36 -16.96 -6.03 -3.61
CA LEU A 36 -16.25 -6.95 -2.72
C LEU A 36 -15.40 -7.95 -3.51
N PHE A 37 -15.93 -8.48 -4.62
CA PHE A 37 -15.19 -9.38 -5.49
C PHE A 37 -13.92 -8.73 -6.06
N PHE A 38 -14.01 -7.51 -6.59
CA PHE A 38 -12.83 -6.78 -7.09
C PHE A 38 -11.83 -6.44 -5.98
N LEU A 39 -12.31 -6.14 -4.78
CA LEU A 39 -11.44 -5.88 -3.63
C LEU A 39 -10.65 -7.14 -3.23
N LEU A 40 -11.31 -8.30 -3.17
CA LEU A 40 -10.66 -9.58 -2.91
C LEU A 40 -9.65 -9.95 -3.99
N LEU A 41 -9.97 -9.75 -5.27
CA LEU A 41 -9.03 -9.95 -6.37
C LEU A 41 -7.79 -9.05 -6.24
N SER A 42 -8.00 -7.79 -5.87
CA SER A 42 -6.91 -6.82 -5.69
C SER A 42 -5.96 -7.22 -4.56
N ILE A 43 -6.52 -7.67 -3.43
CA ILE A 43 -5.74 -8.18 -2.28
C ILE A 43 -4.99 -9.45 -2.67
N SER A 44 -5.64 -10.38 -3.36
CA SER A 44 -5.00 -11.62 -3.84
C SER A 44 -3.82 -11.32 -4.75
N HIS A 45 -3.98 -10.39 -5.70
CA HIS A 45 -2.91 -9.96 -6.59
C HIS A 45 -1.75 -9.28 -5.84
N LEU A 46 -2.05 -8.45 -4.84
CA LEU A 46 -1.03 -7.86 -3.97
C LEU A 46 -0.28 -8.94 -3.19
N LYS A 47 -0.97 -9.93 -2.60
CA LYS A 47 -0.31 -11.04 -1.91
C LYS A 47 0.65 -11.81 -2.81
N GLN A 48 0.23 -12.14 -4.04
CA GLN A 48 1.11 -12.80 -5.00
C GLN A 48 2.30 -11.92 -5.39
N SER A 49 2.07 -10.63 -5.63
CA SER A 49 3.15 -9.70 -5.98
C SER A 49 4.13 -9.49 -4.82
N HIS A 50 3.63 -9.51 -3.59
CA HIS A 50 4.43 -9.44 -2.36
C HIS A 50 5.40 -10.62 -2.31
N LEU A 51 4.92 -11.84 -2.51
CA LEU A 51 5.77 -13.03 -2.54
C LEU A 51 6.83 -12.97 -3.66
N VAL A 52 6.45 -12.49 -4.85
CA VAL A 52 7.40 -12.33 -5.96
C VAL A 52 8.45 -11.28 -5.62
N ILE A 53 8.08 -10.16 -5.00
CA ILE A 53 9.02 -9.12 -4.58
C ILE A 53 9.97 -9.65 -3.51
N ASP A 54 9.45 -10.31 -2.48
CA ASP A 54 10.23 -10.88 -1.37
C ASP A 54 11.25 -11.90 -1.88
N SER A 55 10.86 -12.69 -2.89
CA SER A 55 11.74 -13.68 -3.50
C SER A 55 12.76 -13.05 -4.45
N LYS A 56 12.29 -12.24 -5.42
CA LYS A 56 13.11 -11.67 -6.49
C LYS A 56 14.15 -10.69 -5.96
N TYR A 57 13.79 -9.86 -4.98
CA TYR A 57 14.63 -8.78 -4.46
C TYR A 57 15.13 -9.07 -3.05
N LYS A 58 15.13 -10.33 -2.62
CA LYS A 58 15.51 -10.73 -1.27
C LYS A 58 16.83 -10.11 -0.82
N LYS A 59 17.86 -10.16 -1.67
CA LYS A 59 19.21 -9.68 -1.35
C LYS A 59 19.22 -8.17 -1.12
N GLU A 60 18.54 -7.43 -1.98
CA GLU A 60 18.46 -5.97 -1.91
C GLU A 60 17.64 -5.51 -0.70
N LEU A 61 16.54 -6.21 -0.39
CA LEU A 61 15.70 -5.93 0.78
C LEU A 61 16.43 -6.26 2.10
N ASP A 62 17.12 -7.40 2.18
CA ASP A 62 17.92 -7.79 3.35
C ASP A 62 19.11 -6.81 3.57
N ALA A 63 19.71 -6.33 2.48
CA ALA A 63 20.77 -5.32 2.55
C ALA A 63 20.25 -3.97 3.06
N LEU A 64 19.06 -3.54 2.62
CA LEU A 64 18.40 -2.35 3.18
C LEU A 64 18.16 -2.49 4.68
N ALA A 65 17.66 -3.65 5.11
CA ALA A 65 17.44 -3.93 6.52
C ALA A 65 18.74 -3.83 7.32
N THR A 66 19.84 -4.37 6.78
CA THR A 66 21.16 -4.32 7.41
C THR A 66 21.69 -2.88 7.51
N ILE A 67 21.56 -2.09 6.44
CA ILE A 67 21.94 -0.66 6.45
C ILE A 67 21.13 0.10 7.50
N GLY A 68 19.80 -0.07 7.48
CA GLY A 68 18.90 0.59 8.42
C GLY A 68 19.17 0.27 9.88
N ALA A 69 19.48 -1.00 10.18
CA ALA A 69 19.86 -1.44 11.52
C ALA A 69 21.18 -0.84 11.99
N GLY A 70 22.11 -0.58 11.07
CA GLY A 70 23.42 0.03 11.36
C GLY A 70 23.37 1.54 11.61
N TRP A 71 22.27 2.23 11.29
CA TRP A 71 22.17 3.67 11.49
C TRP A 71 22.02 4.03 12.97
N THR A 72 23.02 4.72 13.50
CA THR A 72 23.02 5.29 14.85
C THR A 72 22.48 6.71 14.91
N ASN A 73 22.47 7.41 13.77
CA ASN A 73 21.95 8.77 13.60
C ASN A 73 21.09 8.84 12.34
N GLU A 74 20.26 9.88 12.21
CA GLU A 74 19.51 10.12 10.98
C GLU A 74 20.47 10.31 9.79
N PRO A 75 20.31 9.52 8.70
CA PRO A 75 21.05 9.79 7.49
C PRO A 75 20.57 11.13 6.92
N THR A 76 21.52 12.03 6.67
CA THR A 76 21.21 13.27 5.98
C THR A 76 20.94 12.96 4.51
N GLN A 77 19.99 13.68 3.92
CA GLN A 77 19.61 13.55 2.49
C GLN A 77 20.81 13.77 1.54
N ASN A 78 21.86 14.42 2.03
CA ASN A 78 23.10 14.74 1.31
C ASN A 78 24.27 13.77 1.59
N SER A 79 24.05 12.69 2.34
CA SER A 79 25.11 11.69 2.55
C SER A 79 25.40 10.95 1.23
N MET A 80 26.35 11.47 0.45
CA MET A 80 26.75 10.88 -0.84
C MET A 80 27.07 9.39 -0.69
N LEU A 81 27.67 9.00 0.44
CA LEU A 81 27.97 7.60 0.76
C LEU A 81 26.72 6.71 0.83
N GLU A 82 25.64 7.17 1.46
CA GLU A 82 24.41 6.38 1.56
C GLU A 82 23.67 6.35 0.22
N ARG A 83 23.70 7.46 -0.51
CA ARG A 83 23.17 7.51 -1.88
C ARG A 83 23.91 6.53 -2.80
N ASP A 84 25.23 6.50 -2.76
CA ASP A 84 26.06 5.59 -3.58
C ASP A 84 25.86 4.13 -3.20
N ARG A 85 25.76 3.81 -1.89
CA ARG A 85 25.39 2.47 -1.40
C ARG A 85 24.03 2.03 -1.91
N LEU A 86 23.05 2.92 -1.99
CA LEU A 86 21.74 2.58 -2.55
C LEU A 86 21.76 2.50 -4.08
N HIS A 87 22.65 3.23 -4.74
CA HIS A 87 22.87 3.09 -6.18
C HIS A 87 23.46 1.72 -6.52
N THR A 88 24.39 1.20 -5.71
CA THR A 88 24.95 -0.15 -5.90
C THR A 88 23.96 -1.25 -5.54
N LEU A 89 23.17 -1.08 -4.47
CA LEU A 89 22.13 -2.05 -4.08
C LEU A 89 20.99 -2.15 -5.10
N PHE A 90 20.52 -1.01 -5.60
CA PHE A 90 19.39 -0.94 -6.54
C PHE A 90 19.85 -0.52 -7.93
N SER A 91 20.83 -1.25 -8.46
CA SER A 91 21.38 -1.01 -9.80
C SER A 91 20.40 -1.35 -10.92
N SER A 92 19.37 -2.16 -10.64
CA SER A 92 18.31 -2.45 -11.60
C SER A 92 17.40 -1.24 -11.80
N SER A 93 16.98 -1.01 -13.05
CA SER A 93 15.98 -0.01 -13.41
C SER A 93 14.55 -0.35 -12.92
N ASP A 94 14.41 -1.43 -12.14
CA ASP A 94 13.13 -1.89 -11.60
C ASP A 94 12.70 -1.02 -10.41
N PHE A 95 13.67 -0.40 -9.72
CA PHE A 95 13.44 0.49 -8.59
C PHE A 95 13.30 1.93 -9.04
N TYR A 96 12.19 2.54 -8.62
CA TYR A 96 11.85 3.91 -8.95
C TYR A 96 12.22 4.89 -7.83
N TYR A 97 12.09 4.45 -6.58
CA TYR A 97 12.36 5.26 -5.39
C TYR A 97 12.76 4.40 -4.20
N VAL A 98 13.65 4.93 -3.36
CA VAL A 98 13.94 4.40 -2.03
C VAL A 98 13.96 5.54 -1.01
N GLY A 99 13.31 5.33 0.13
CA GLY A 99 13.31 6.26 1.24
C GLY A 99 13.11 5.57 2.58
N TRP A 100 13.12 6.35 3.65
CA TRP A 100 12.98 5.84 5.02
C TRP A 100 12.09 6.74 5.88
N SER A 101 11.51 6.20 6.95
CA SER A 101 10.79 6.99 7.95
C SER A 101 10.99 6.43 9.36
N TYR A 102 10.90 7.32 10.35
CA TYR A 102 11.03 6.96 11.77
C TYR A 102 9.79 6.24 12.30
N ASP A 103 8.62 6.54 11.73
CA ASP A 103 7.37 5.88 12.08
C ASP A 103 6.53 5.56 10.84
N ARG A 104 5.37 4.92 11.09
CA ARG A 104 4.42 4.47 10.08
C ARG A 104 3.65 5.61 9.38
N ASN A 105 3.59 6.79 9.99
CA ASN A 105 2.71 7.89 9.60
C ASN A 105 3.42 8.94 8.76
N HIS A 106 4.72 9.13 8.96
CA HIS A 106 5.52 10.08 8.18
C HIS A 106 5.68 9.61 6.73
N ALA A 107 5.66 10.56 5.80
CA ALA A 107 6.08 10.32 4.43
C ALA A 107 7.57 9.93 4.46
N GLY A 108 7.95 8.93 3.66
CA GLY A 108 9.34 8.52 3.57
C GLY A 108 10.20 9.69 3.10
N ARG A 109 11.30 9.96 3.82
CA ARG A 109 12.36 10.86 3.38
C ARG A 109 13.13 10.18 2.24
N SER A 110 13.34 10.91 1.15
CA SER A 110 13.97 10.37 -0.07
C SER A 110 15.45 10.11 0.15
N LEU A 111 15.92 8.94 -0.29
CA LEU A 111 17.35 8.62 -0.38
C LEU A 111 17.78 8.48 -1.85
N LYS A 112 16.89 8.00 -2.73
CA LYS A 112 17.11 7.83 -4.17
C LYS A 112 15.79 7.87 -4.93
N GLY A 113 15.78 8.50 -6.10
CA GLY A 113 14.61 8.58 -6.98
C GLY A 113 13.73 9.81 -6.73
N LEU A 114 12.52 9.83 -7.32
CA LEU A 114 11.61 10.97 -7.20
C LEU A 114 11.08 11.12 -5.76
N PRO A 115 10.88 12.36 -5.26
CA PRO A 115 10.28 12.59 -3.95
C PRO A 115 8.98 11.82 -3.75
N SER A 116 8.73 11.33 -2.53
CA SER A 116 7.52 10.55 -2.23
C SER A 116 6.22 11.35 -2.42
N GLU A 117 6.28 12.67 -2.31
CA GLU A 117 5.18 13.61 -2.63
C GLU A 117 4.81 13.64 -4.12
N SER A 118 5.73 13.25 -5.00
CA SER A 118 5.47 13.09 -6.44
C SER A 118 4.81 11.76 -6.79
N VAL A 119 4.35 11.00 -5.77
CA VAL A 119 3.75 9.68 -5.93
C VAL A 119 2.43 9.59 -5.15
N GLN A 120 1.37 9.22 -5.86
CA GLN A 120 0.08 8.91 -5.25
C GLN A 120 0.06 7.44 -4.81
N SER A 121 -0.21 7.19 -3.52
CA SER A 121 -0.30 5.83 -2.96
C SER A 121 -1.72 5.47 -2.53
N TYR A 122 -2.16 4.24 -2.79
CA TYR A 122 -3.50 3.73 -2.46
C TYR A 122 -3.45 2.83 -1.22
N ARG A 123 -3.30 3.44 -0.03
CA ARG A 123 -2.98 2.73 1.23
C ARG A 123 -4.12 1.88 1.81
N PHE A 124 -5.34 2.03 1.31
CA PHE A 124 -6.53 1.34 1.85
C PHE A 124 -6.62 -0.13 1.43
N ILE A 125 -5.96 -0.50 0.33
CA ILE A 125 -5.90 -1.88 -0.16
C ILE A 125 -4.44 -2.30 -0.17
N TYR A 126 -4.07 -3.15 0.78
CA TYR A 126 -2.69 -3.60 0.96
C TYR A 126 -2.62 -5.09 1.26
N SER A 127 -1.44 -5.67 1.04
CA SER A 127 -1.03 -6.96 1.60
C SER A 127 -0.01 -6.69 2.69
N GLU A 128 -0.06 -7.46 3.77
CA GLU A 128 0.94 -7.46 4.85
C GLU A 128 1.48 -8.89 4.99
N ASN A 129 2.80 -9.03 5.17
CA ASN A 129 3.43 -10.32 5.47
C ASN A 129 3.64 -10.47 6.99
N ASP A 130 4.13 -11.62 7.43
CA ASP A 130 4.30 -11.92 8.87
C ASP A 130 5.35 -11.04 9.58
N LYS A 131 6.20 -10.35 8.80
CA LYS A 131 7.20 -9.40 9.33
C LYS A 131 6.61 -8.00 9.56
N GLY A 132 5.37 -7.77 9.11
CA GLY A 132 4.74 -6.45 9.09
C GLY A 132 5.14 -5.60 7.88
N ASP A 133 5.81 -6.18 6.88
CA ASP A 133 6.08 -5.49 5.63
C ASP A 133 4.77 -5.32 4.88
N ARG A 134 4.60 -4.18 4.20
CA ARG A 134 3.34 -3.84 3.51
C ARG A 134 3.57 -3.55 2.05
N LEU A 135 2.69 -4.10 1.22
CA LEU A 135 2.64 -3.81 -0.20
C LEU A 135 1.29 -3.22 -0.59
N TYR A 136 1.31 -2.10 -1.30
CA TYR A 136 0.11 -1.52 -1.90
C TYR A 136 0.44 -0.86 -3.24
N TYR A 137 -0.61 -0.49 -3.98
CA TYR A 137 -0.47 0.18 -5.26
C TYR A 137 -0.06 1.64 -5.08
N ALA A 138 0.75 2.12 -6.02
CA ALA A 138 1.08 3.52 -6.17
C ALA A 138 1.19 3.90 -7.65
N LYS A 139 1.21 5.21 -7.91
CA LYS A 139 1.38 5.78 -9.24
C LYS A 139 2.15 7.09 -9.11
N SER A 140 3.22 7.25 -9.87
CA SER A 140 3.95 8.52 -9.95
C SER A 140 3.19 9.56 -10.78
N SER A 141 3.57 10.83 -10.64
CA SER A 141 2.99 11.96 -11.37
C SER A 141 3.08 11.81 -12.90
N ASP A 142 4.15 11.20 -13.40
CA ASP A 142 4.35 10.86 -14.83
C ASP A 142 3.54 9.62 -15.30
N GLY A 143 2.79 8.99 -14.40
CA GLY A 143 1.88 7.90 -14.72
C GLY A 143 2.44 6.49 -14.59
N VAL A 144 3.70 6.33 -14.17
CA VAL A 144 4.29 4.99 -13.96
C VAL A 144 3.53 4.25 -12.85
N ARG A 145 3.17 3.00 -13.13
CA ARG A 145 2.47 2.11 -12.18
C ARG A 145 3.50 1.49 -11.25
N LEU A 146 3.36 1.75 -9.95
CA LEU A 146 4.32 1.36 -8.94
C LEU A 146 3.69 0.45 -7.88
N TYR A 147 4.52 -0.43 -7.34
CA TYR A 147 4.31 -1.07 -6.06
C TYR A 147 4.99 -0.21 -5.01
N TYR A 148 4.26 0.20 -4.00
CA TYR A 148 4.82 0.79 -2.80
C TYR A 148 5.04 -0.34 -1.81
N TYR A 149 6.30 -0.68 -1.60
CA TYR A 149 6.73 -1.76 -0.73
C TYR A 149 7.39 -1.16 0.52
N ARG A 150 6.81 -1.38 1.68
CA ARG A 150 7.29 -0.87 2.96
C ARG A 150 7.87 -2.00 3.77
N ILE A 151 9.14 -1.90 4.11
CA ILE A 151 9.86 -2.82 4.98
C ILE A 151 9.74 -2.31 6.41
N HIS A 152 9.39 -3.17 7.34
CA HIS A 152 9.35 -2.87 8.77
C HIS A 152 10.61 -3.40 9.47
N LEU A 153 11.33 -2.51 10.13
CA LEU A 153 12.56 -2.80 10.86
C LEU A 153 12.35 -2.44 12.35
N PRO A 154 11.71 -3.33 13.14
CA PRO A 154 11.34 -3.01 14.52
C PRO A 154 12.54 -2.72 15.42
N ASP A 155 13.68 -3.37 15.14
CA ASP A 155 14.91 -3.25 15.94
C ASP A 155 15.81 -2.09 15.52
N ALA A 156 15.48 -1.39 14.42
CA ALA A 156 16.26 -0.24 13.98
C ALA A 156 16.08 0.93 14.95
N LYS A 157 17.21 1.51 15.38
CA LYS A 157 17.21 2.65 16.32
C LYS A 157 16.64 3.93 15.72
N VAL A 158 16.80 4.11 14.41
CA VAL A 158 16.46 5.35 13.71
C VAL A 158 15.44 5.11 12.59
N ALA A 159 15.78 4.33 11.56
CA ALA A 159 14.89 4.10 10.43
C ALA A 159 14.04 2.84 10.61
N LYS A 160 12.92 2.97 11.33
CA LYS A 160 12.01 1.84 11.58
C LYS A 160 11.28 1.34 10.33
N TYR A 161 11.24 2.16 9.28
CA TYR A 161 10.60 1.78 8.02
C TYR A 161 11.45 2.19 6.84
N PHE A 162 11.64 1.25 5.91
CA PHE A 162 12.07 1.58 4.55
C PHE A 162 10.89 1.54 3.62
N THR A 163 10.91 2.43 2.63
CA THR A 163 9.97 2.45 1.52
C THR A 163 10.75 2.27 0.25
N VAL A 164 10.32 1.29 -0.54
CA VAL A 164 10.86 1.00 -1.86
C VAL A 164 9.70 1.06 -2.84
N MET A 165 9.84 1.84 -3.90
CA MET A 165 8.86 1.84 -4.99
C MET A 165 9.43 1.06 -6.17
N ILE A 166 8.69 0.05 -6.59
CA ILE A 166 9.10 -0.89 -7.62
C ILE A 166 8.15 -0.75 -8.80
N ARG A 167 8.69 -0.69 -10.01
CA ARG A 167 7.90 -0.67 -11.24
C ARG A 167 7.07 -1.94 -11.38
N ARG A 168 5.74 -1.81 -11.46
CA ARG A 168 4.82 -2.97 -11.50
C ARG A 168 5.03 -3.85 -12.72
N ASP A 169 5.33 -3.22 -13.85
CA ASP A 169 5.61 -3.91 -15.13
C ASP A 169 6.91 -4.74 -15.10
N ARG A 170 7.77 -4.52 -14.09
CA ARG A 170 9.03 -5.23 -13.89
C ARG A 170 8.95 -6.33 -12.82
N VAL A 171 7.88 -6.34 -12.04
CA VAL A 171 7.51 -7.44 -11.15
C VAL A 171 6.67 -8.42 -11.97
N LYS A 172 7.34 -9.17 -12.84
CA LYS A 172 6.73 -10.31 -13.55
C LYS A 172 7.00 -11.59 -12.77
N LYS A 173 6.04 -12.52 -12.83
CA LYS A 173 6.19 -13.90 -12.34
C LYS A 173 7.29 -14.63 -13.11
#